data_AF-A0A842KWU5-F1
#
_entry.id   AF-A0A842KWU5-F1
#
_cell.length_a   1.000
_cell.length_b   1.000
_cell.length_c   1.000
_cell.angle_alpha   90.00
_cell.angle_beta   90.00
_cell.angle_gamma   90.00
#
_symmetry.space_group_name_H-M   'P 1'
#
loop_
_entity.id
_entity.type
_entity.pdbx_description
1 polymer ?
#
loop_
_entity_poly.entity_id
_entity_poly.type
_entity_poly.pdbx_seq_one_letter_code
_entity_poly.pdbx_strand_id
1 'polypeptide(L)'
;MSLANELYQIIPIILESLKEKGLLLASTGKACKANVMTIGWANIGILWYKPFFIAYIRKSRYTHELVEETGDFTVNVPPEGFDHVIEFCG
;
A
#
# COMPACT_ATOMS: atom_id res chain seq x y z
N MET A 1 22.63 -4.19 -7.05
CA MET A 1 22.35 -2.90 -6.36
C MET A 1 21.84 -3.27 -4.97
N SER A 2 22.23 -2.61 -3.88
CA SER A 2 21.75 -3.02 -2.54
C SER A 2 20.29 -2.60 -2.34
N LEU A 3 19.50 -3.37 -1.60
CA LEU A 3 18.09 -3.07 -1.27
C LEU A 3 17.93 -1.66 -0.67
N ALA A 4 18.93 -1.20 0.10
CA ALA A 4 18.96 0.14 0.65
C ALA A 4 18.94 1.22 -0.44
N ASN A 5 19.66 1.01 -1.55
CA ASN A 5 19.73 1.97 -2.66
C ASN A 5 18.38 2.11 -3.39
N GLU A 6 17.61 1.03 -3.50
CA GLU A 6 16.27 1.05 -4.11
C GLU A 6 15.27 1.80 -3.23
N LEU A 7 15.32 1.60 -1.90
CA LEU A 7 14.45 2.33 -0.97
C LEU A 7 14.65 3.84 -1.01
N TYR A 8 15.90 4.31 -1.12
CA TYR A 8 16.18 5.75 -1.21
C TYR A 8 15.59 6.38 -2.48
N GLN A 9 15.41 5.61 -3.56
CA GLN A 9 14.81 6.10 -4.79
C GLN A 9 13.27 6.11 -4.71
N ILE A 10 12.66 5.14 -4.01
CA ILE A 10 11.20 4.97 -4.01
C ILE A 10 10.50 5.74 -2.89
N ILE A 11 11.15 5.98 -1.74
CA ILE A 11 10.54 6.68 -0.61
C ILE A 11 9.99 8.06 -1.00
N PRO A 12 10.73 8.94 -1.72
CA PRO A 12 10.20 10.25 -2.12
C PRO A 12 8.90 10.14 -2.93
N ILE A 13 8.85 9.19 -3.87
CA ILE A 13 7.68 8.93 -4.73
C ILE A 13 6.48 8.47 -3.89
N ILE A 14 6.71 7.57 -2.93
CA ILE A 14 5.66 7.09 -2.03
C ILE A 14 5.11 8.23 -1.17
N LEU A 15 5.99 9.06 -0.59
CA LEU A 15 5.60 10.18 0.26
C LEU A 15 4.83 11.25 -0.51
N GLU A 16 5.22 11.55 -1.74
CA GLU A 16 4.50 12.45 -2.64
C GLU A 16 3.11 11.92 -2.97
N SER A 17 3.00 10.65 -3.37
CA SER A 17 1.71 10.01 -3.65
C SER A 17 0.79 10.01 -2.42
N LEU A 18 1.30 9.66 -1.23
CA LEU A 18 0.54 9.68 0.03
C LEU A 18 0.03 11.07 0.39
N LYS A 19 0.82 12.12 0.12
CA LYS A 19 0.47 13.51 0.41
C LYS A 19 -0.70 14.00 -0.46
N GLU A 20 -0.75 13.60 -1.72
CA GLU A 20 -1.72 14.13 -2.69
C GLU A 20 -2.97 13.27 -2.87
N LYS A 21 -2.79 11.97 -3.14
CA LYS A 21 -3.87 11.09 -3.61
C LYS A 21 -4.00 9.78 -2.84
N GLY A 22 -2.93 9.31 -2.21
CA GLY A 22 -2.86 8.02 -1.52
C GLY A 22 -2.13 6.95 -2.35
N LEU A 23 -2.24 5.70 -1.90
CA LEU A 23 -1.69 4.50 -2.54
C LEU A 23 -2.80 3.45 -2.71
N LEU A 24 -2.57 2.45 -3.56
CA LEU A 24 -3.49 1.32 -3.72
C LEU A 24 -2.98 0.10 -2.96
N LEU A 25 -3.76 -0.40 -2.02
CA LEU A 25 -3.52 -1.66 -1.32
C LEU A 25 -4.38 -2.76 -1.94
N ALA A 26 -3.74 -3.84 -2.38
CA ALA A 26 -4.43 -5.00 -2.94
C ALA A 26 -4.16 -6.25 -2.12
N SER A 27 -5.19 -7.05 -1.89
CA SER A 27 -5.09 -8.35 -1.22
C SER A 27 -6.06 -9.35 -1.86
N THR A 28 -5.75 -10.64 -1.74
CA THR A 28 -6.57 -11.74 -2.25
C THR A 28 -6.82 -12.73 -1.11
N GLY A 29 -8.09 -13.01 -0.82
CA GLY A 29 -8.49 -14.00 0.18
C GLY A 29 -8.37 -15.44 -0.31
N LYS A 30 -8.60 -16.40 0.58
CA LYS A 30 -8.45 -17.86 0.31
C LYS A 30 -9.37 -18.37 -0.79
N ALA A 31 -10.52 -17.74 -0.97
CA ALA A 31 -11.47 -18.06 -2.03
C ALA A 31 -11.11 -17.44 -3.40
N CYS A 32 -9.87 -16.97 -3.57
CA CYS A 32 -9.40 -16.22 -4.74
C CYS A 32 -10.21 -14.94 -5.01
N LYS A 33 -10.86 -14.38 -3.97
CA LYS A 33 -11.53 -13.09 -4.04
C LYS A 33 -10.51 -11.98 -3.77
N ALA A 34 -10.28 -11.13 -4.77
CA ALA A 34 -9.39 -9.99 -4.66
C ALA A 34 -10.17 -8.71 -4.32
N ASN A 35 -9.53 -7.82 -3.58
CA ASN A 35 -10.00 -6.45 -3.41
C ASN A 35 -8.83 -5.47 -3.49
N VAL A 36 -9.11 -4.29 -4.03
CA VAL A 36 -8.19 -3.14 -4.04
C VAL A 36 -8.87 -2.00 -3.29
N MET A 37 -8.12 -1.30 -2.45
CA MET A 37 -8.60 -0.11 -1.77
C MET A 37 -7.53 0.98 -1.73
N THR A 38 -7.98 2.24 -1.65
CA THR A 38 -7.08 3.37 -1.43
C THR A 38 -6.69 3.46 0.05
N ILE A 39 -5.40 3.63 0.32
CA ILE A 39 -4.86 3.99 1.63
C ILE A 39 -4.26 5.38 1.57
N GLY A 40 -4.67 6.26 2.49
CA GLY A 40 -4.08 7.60 2.62
C GLY A 40 -3.00 7.69 3.71
N TRP A 41 -2.79 6.63 4.48
CA TRP A 41 -1.98 6.62 5.70
C TRP A 41 -1.02 5.43 5.65
N ALA A 42 0.28 5.67 5.87
CA ALA A 42 1.30 4.65 6.00
C ALA A 42 2.55 5.17 6.72
N ASN A 43 3.38 4.27 7.25
CA ASN A 43 4.75 4.58 7.69
C ASN A 43 5.76 3.74 6.89
N ILE A 44 6.83 4.38 6.42
CA ILE A 44 7.90 3.72 5.66
C ILE A 44 9.26 4.22 6.15
N GLY A 45 10.24 3.32 6.26
CA GLY A 45 11.59 3.71 6.68
C GLY A 45 12.49 2.52 7.00
N ILE A 46 13.48 2.77 7.87
CA ILE A 46 14.43 1.76 8.36
C ILE A 46 14.26 1.59 9.86
N LEU A 47 14.08 0.35 10.32
CA LEU A 47 14.06 -0.06 11.72
C LEU A 47 15.06 -1.19 11.93
N TRP A 48 15.98 -1.04 12.88
CA TRP A 48 17.07 -2.01 13.14
C TRP A 48 17.83 -2.43 11.88
N TYR A 49 18.25 -1.45 11.07
CA TYR A 49 18.96 -1.66 9.79
C TYR A 49 18.17 -2.45 8.74
N LYS A 50 16.86 -2.66 8.94
CA LYS A 50 15.97 -3.32 7.97
C LYS A 50 14.89 -2.36 7.49
N PRO A 51 14.54 -2.38 6.20
CA PRO A 51 13.42 -1.60 5.72
C PRO A 51 12.09 -2.13 6.27
N PHE A 52 11.15 -1.22 6.50
CA PHE A 52 9.81 -1.56 6.94
C PHE A 52 8.76 -0.70 6.23
N PHE A 53 7.55 -1.24 6.15
CA PHE A 53 6.34 -0.55 5.72
C PHE A 53 5.20 -0.92 6.66
N ILE A 54 4.41 0.05 7.09
CA ILE A 54 3.20 -0.14 7.89
C ILE A 54 2.03 0.44 7.11
N ALA A 55 1.09 -0.43 6.71
CA ALA A 55 -0.20 -0.04 6.15
C ALA A 55 -1.27 0.01 7.25
N TYR A 56 -2.13 1.03 7.24
CA TYR A 56 -3.24 1.13 8.17
C TYR A 56 -4.55 0.73 7.49
N ILE A 57 -5.10 -0.42 7.86
CA ILE A 57 -6.36 -0.92 7.32
C ILE A 57 -7.43 -0.88 8.42
N ARG A 58 -8.49 -0.12 8.20
CA ARG A 58 -9.63 -0.06 9.15
C ARG A 58 -10.37 -1.40 9.13
N LYS A 59 -10.70 -1.95 10.31
CA LYS A 59 -11.44 -3.22 10.48
C LYS A 59 -12.74 -3.34 9.67
N SER A 60 -13.41 -2.22 9.38
CA SER A 60 -14.65 -2.21 8.59
C SER A 60 -14.43 -2.33 7.09
N ARG A 61 -13.18 -2.29 6.59
CA ARG A 61 -12.87 -2.45 5.17
C ARG A 61 -12.82 -3.93 4.84
N TYR A 62 -13.46 -4.33 3.74
CA TYR A 62 -13.44 -5.72 3.28
C TYR A 62 -12.01 -6.28 3.12
N THR A 63 -11.07 -5.44 2.68
CA THR A 63 -9.65 -5.83 2.55
C THR A 63 -9.01 -6.27 3.87
N HIS A 64 -9.49 -5.80 5.04
CA HIS A 64 -9.00 -6.26 6.33
C HIS A 64 -9.24 -7.77 6.50
N GLU A 65 -10.42 -8.27 6.13
CA GLU A 65 -10.76 -9.70 6.18
C GLU A 65 -9.82 -10.51 5.28
N LEU A 66 -9.56 -10.04 4.05
CA LEU A 66 -8.67 -10.72 3.10
C LEU A 66 -7.22 -10.82 3.61
N VAL A 67 -6.73 -9.75 4.24
CA VAL A 67 -5.40 -9.70 4.86
C VAL A 67 -5.33 -10.61 6.09
N GLU A 68 -6.36 -10.65 6.93
CA GLU A 68 -6.41 -11.57 8.09
C GLU A 68 -6.47 -13.05 7.65
N GLU A 69 -7.10 -13.35 6.51
CA GLU A 69 -7.16 -14.70 5.99
C GLU A 69 -5.80 -15.25 5.54
N THR A 70 -4.99 -14.40 4.90
CA THR A 70 -3.81 -14.83 4.13
C THR A 70 -2.48 -14.29 4.67
N GLY A 71 -2.50 -13.16 5.35
CA GLY A 71 -1.30 -12.41 5.73
C GLY A 71 -0.68 -11.62 4.57
N ASP A 72 -1.26 -11.68 3.37
CA ASP A 72 -0.64 -11.19 2.15
C ASP A 72 -1.35 -9.94 1.60
N PHE A 73 -0.54 -8.95 1.21
CA PHE A 73 -0.99 -7.76 0.51
C PHE A 73 0.17 -7.13 -0.29
N THR A 74 -0.20 -6.25 -1.22
CA THR A 74 0.73 -5.37 -1.91
C THR A 74 0.31 -3.92 -1.74
N VAL A 75 1.28 -3.01 -1.81
CA VAL A 75 1.05 -1.57 -1.84
C VAL A 75 1.66 -1.01 -3.12
N ASN A 76 0.87 -0.22 -3.84
CA ASN A 76 1.18 0.21 -5.19
C ASN A 76 1.08 1.73 -5.26
N VAL A 77 2.13 2.37 -5.79
CA VAL A 77 2.09 3.79 -6.16
C VAL A 77 1.30 3.91 -7.46
N PRO A 78 0.16 4.62 -7.48
CA PRO A 78 -0.62 4.77 -8.70
C PRO A 78 0.10 5.70 -9.69
N PRO A 79 0.15 5.35 -10.98
CA PRO A 79 0.74 6.22 -11.99
C PRO A 79 -0.10 7.51 -12.17
N GLU A 80 0.40 8.44 -12.98
CA GLU A 80 -0.36 9.63 -13.35
C GLU A 80 -1.66 9.26 -14.08
N GLY A 81 -2.72 10.05 -13.87
CA GLY A 81 -4.04 9.85 -14.48
C GLY A 81 -4.95 8.79 -13.80
N PHE A 82 -4.48 8.16 -12.72
CA PHE A 82 -5.25 7.17 -11.96
C PHE A 82 -6.15 7.77 -10.87
N ASP A 83 -6.36 9.08 -10.86
CA ASP A 83 -7.10 9.77 -9.80
C ASP A 83 -8.53 9.22 -9.63
N HIS A 84 -9.20 8.94 -10.75
CA HIS A 84 -10.52 8.30 -10.76
C HIS A 84 -10.52 6.88 -10.17
N VAL A 85 -9.43 6.12 -10.33
CA VAL A 85 -9.28 4.77 -9.76
C VAL A 85 -9.10 4.86 -8.26
N ILE A 86 -8.26 5.80 -7.81
CA ILE A 86 -8.03 6.06 -6.39
C ILE A 86 -9.34 6.48 -5.71
N GLU A 87 -10.11 7.37 -6.32
CA GLU A 87 -11.42 7.78 -5.80
C GLU A 87 -12.41 6.62 -5.77
N PHE A 88 -12.48 5.82 -6.84
CA PHE A 88 -13.36 4.65 -6.92
C PHE A 88 -13.01 3.58 -5.87
N CYS A 89 -11.72 3.34 -5.61
CA CYS A 89 -11.23 2.42 -4.59
C CYS A 89 -11.23 3.01 -3.16
N GLY A 90 -11.66 4.26 -3.01
CA GLY A 90 -11.67 5.09 -1.79
C GLY A 90 -12.51 4.58 -0.65
#